data_AF-A0A5C5TGB7-F1
#
_entry.id   AF-A0A5C5TGB7-F1
#
_cell.length_a   1.000
_cell.length_b   1.000
_cell.length_c   1.000
_cell.angle_alpha   90.00
_cell.angle_beta   90.00
_cell.angle_gamma   90.00
#
_symmetry.space_group_name_H-M   'P 1'
#
loop_
_entity.id
_entity.type
_entity.pdbx_description
1 polymer ?
#
loop_
_entity_poly.entity_id
_entity_poly.type
_entity_poly.pdbx_seq_one_letter_code
_entity_poly.pdbx_strand_id
1 'polypeptide(L)'
;MVSIVRCGMMGAVAVLMMIACAMAVAQTPKPKADEAPPSIGVAQMRTDGTIVLYLRATAPGGAVGHGLLEYPPGHPQYQDIQRHLGGIKPGEMKNVPPWPQ
;
A
#
# COMPACT_ATOMS: atom_id res chain seq x y z
N MET A 1 -75.40 -2.71 -2.31
CA MET A 1 -75.84 -4.06 -2.73
C MET A 1 -74.84 -4.56 -3.77
N VAL A 2 -73.73 -5.14 -3.29
CA VAL A 2 -73.32 -6.55 -3.49
C VAL A 2 -73.08 -6.91 -4.95
N SER A 3 -71.81 -7.05 -5.32
CA SER A 3 -71.39 -7.99 -6.34
C SER A 3 -70.05 -8.62 -5.91
N ILE A 4 -70.17 -9.70 -5.15
CA ILE A 4 -69.12 -10.70 -4.95
C ILE A 4 -69.65 -11.97 -5.58
N VAL A 5 -69.08 -12.39 -6.71
CA VAL A 5 -68.94 -13.81 -7.05
C VAL A 5 -67.56 -14.01 -7.67
N ARG A 6 -66.75 -14.79 -6.95
CA ARG A 6 -65.48 -15.36 -7.40
C ARG A 6 -65.73 -16.46 -8.45
N CYS A 7 -64.91 -16.52 -9.48
CA CYS A 7 -64.62 -17.77 -10.21
C CYS A 7 -63.22 -17.59 -10.80
N GLY A 8 -62.22 -18.34 -10.31
CA GLY A 8 -61.51 -19.34 -11.12
C GLY A 8 -60.71 -18.69 -12.26
N MET A 9 -59.40 -18.81 -12.37
CA MET A 9 -58.70 -20.08 -12.46
C MET A 9 -57.21 -19.77 -12.56
N MET A 10 -56.43 -20.52 -11.79
CA MET A 10 -54.99 -20.69 -11.93
C MET A 10 -54.65 -21.07 -13.38
N GLY A 11 -53.70 -20.40 -14.03
CA GLY A 11 -53.25 -20.86 -15.34
C GLY A 11 -52.27 -19.93 -16.05
N ALA A 12 -51.00 -20.34 -16.07
CA ALA A 12 -50.00 -20.01 -17.10
C ALA A 12 -49.48 -18.56 -17.15
N VAL A 13 -48.54 -18.24 -16.27
CA VAL A 13 -47.39 -17.41 -16.69
C VAL A 13 -46.12 -18.17 -16.30
N ALA A 14 -45.85 -19.19 -17.11
CA ALA A 14 -44.51 -19.74 -17.23
C ALA A 14 -43.60 -18.69 -17.86
N VAL A 15 -42.33 -18.71 -17.45
CA VAL A 15 -41.19 -18.02 -18.07
C VAL A 15 -41.08 -16.52 -17.80
N LEU A 16 -40.44 -16.16 -16.67
CA LEU A 16 -39.36 -15.16 -16.70
C LEU A 16 -38.51 -15.22 -15.42
N MET A 17 -37.73 -16.29 -15.27
CA MET A 17 -36.65 -16.38 -14.30
C MET A 17 -35.34 -16.28 -15.09
N MET A 18 -34.92 -15.06 -15.42
CA MET A 18 -33.58 -14.78 -15.96
C MET A 18 -32.99 -13.56 -15.25
N ILE A 19 -32.29 -13.88 -14.15
CA ILE A 19 -30.96 -13.39 -13.80
C ILE A 19 -30.68 -11.93 -14.20
N ALA A 20 -31.17 -10.99 -13.40
CA ALA A 20 -30.60 -9.65 -13.34
C ALA A 20 -29.36 -9.66 -12.42
N CYS A 21 -28.28 -10.30 -12.87
CA CYS A 21 -26.96 -10.16 -12.27
C CYS A 21 -26.09 -9.30 -13.21
N ALA A 22 -26.50 -8.04 -13.40
CA ALA A 22 -25.79 -7.09 -14.24
C ALA A 22 -24.90 -6.19 -13.38
N MET A 23 -23.71 -6.73 -13.09
CA MET A 23 -22.42 -6.04 -13.01
C MET A 23 -22.34 -4.72 -12.22
N ALA A 24 -22.17 -4.84 -10.90
CA ALA A 24 -21.44 -3.83 -10.13
C ALA A 24 -19.94 -3.97 -10.46
N VAL A 25 -19.48 -3.27 -11.50
CA VAL A 25 -18.04 -3.15 -11.78
C VAL A 25 -17.45 -2.27 -10.69
N ALA A 26 -16.81 -2.89 -9.69
CA ALA A 26 -16.08 -2.18 -8.66
C ALA A 26 -14.97 -1.35 -9.34
N GLN A 27 -15.12 -0.03 -9.33
CA GLN A 27 -14.05 0.88 -9.72
C GLN A 27 -12.93 0.74 -8.69
N THR A 28 -11.83 0.11 -9.06
CA THR A 28 -10.61 0.17 -8.26
C THR A 28 -10.11 1.62 -8.30
N PRO A 29 -9.99 2.31 -7.15
CA PRO A 29 -9.47 3.66 -7.16
C PRO A 29 -8.05 3.64 -7.72
N LYS A 30 -7.86 4.37 -8.83
CA LYS A 30 -6.56 4.58 -9.47
C LYS A 30 -5.61 5.20 -8.42
N PRO A 31 -4.44 4.59 -8.13
CA PRO A 31 -3.50 5.17 -7.18
C PRO A 31 -3.12 6.58 -7.63
N LYS A 32 -3.31 7.57 -6.75
CA LYS A 32 -2.98 8.97 -7.01
C LYS A 32 -1.45 9.09 -7.03
N ALA A 33 -0.88 9.24 -8.22
CA ALA A 33 0.55 9.23 -8.47
C ALA A 33 1.22 10.60 -8.22
N ASP A 34 0.97 11.24 -7.06
CA ASP A 34 1.60 12.52 -6.68
C ASP A 34 2.05 12.55 -5.20
N GLU A 35 2.00 11.42 -4.50
CA GLU A 35 2.56 11.30 -3.16
C GLU A 35 4.02 10.84 -3.28
N ALA A 36 4.95 11.48 -2.57
CA ALA A 36 6.35 11.06 -2.55
C ALA A 36 6.44 9.54 -2.33
N PRO A 37 7.39 8.83 -2.98
CA PRO A 37 7.37 7.37 -2.94
C PRO A 37 7.43 6.91 -1.48
N PRO A 38 6.70 5.81 -1.15
CA PRO A 38 6.73 5.28 0.20
C PRO A 38 8.19 5.02 0.62
N SER A 39 8.50 5.38 1.88
CA SER A 39 9.81 5.17 2.49
C SER A 39 10.42 3.81 2.13
N ILE A 40 11.70 3.77 1.79
CA ILE A 40 12.41 2.53 1.45
C ILE A 40 12.89 1.76 2.69
N GLY A 41 12.62 2.28 3.89
CA GLY A 41 13.04 1.65 5.13
C GLY A 41 13.00 2.55 6.36
N VAL A 42 13.70 2.13 7.40
CA VAL A 42 13.90 2.88 8.65
C VAL A 42 15.39 2.98 8.94
N ALA A 43 15.84 4.17 9.33
CA ALA A 43 17.15 4.43 9.87
C ALA A 43 17.08 4.58 11.39
N GLN A 44 18.06 4.03 12.09
CA GLN A 44 18.34 4.30 13.50
C GLN A 44 19.77 4.79 13.62
N MET A 45 20.01 5.87 14.37
CA MET A 45 21.36 6.16 14.83
C MET A 45 21.50 5.59 16.24
N ARG A 46 22.42 4.64 16.42
CA ARG A 46 22.78 4.09 17.74
C ARG A 46 23.45 5.17 18.61
N THR A 47 23.57 4.92 19.90
CA THR A 47 24.19 5.86 20.85
C THR A 47 25.68 6.10 20.61
N ASP A 48 26.36 5.16 19.95
CA ASP A 48 27.76 5.29 19.50
C ASP A 48 27.92 6.14 18.21
N GLY A 49 26.80 6.62 17.65
CA GLY A 49 26.77 7.37 16.40
C GLY A 49 26.66 6.51 15.14
N THR A 50 26.67 5.18 15.23
CA THR A 50 26.52 4.31 14.06
C THR A 50 25.11 4.43 13.47
N ILE A 51 25.01 4.73 12.18
CA ILE A 51 23.74 4.74 11.44
C ILE A 51 23.45 3.34 10.93
N VAL A 52 22.30 2.78 11.30
CA VAL A 52 21.81 1.47 10.87
C VAL A 52 20.59 1.68 9.99
N LEU A 53 20.62 1.14 8.77
CA LEU A 53 19.52 1.20 7.82
C LEU A 53 18.88 -0.17 7.69
N TYR A 54 17.56 -0.25 7.95
CA TYR A 54 16.70 -1.39 7.68
C TYR A 54 15.90 -1.10 6.42
N LEU A 55 16.33 -1.64 5.28
CA LEU A 55 15.76 -1.36 3.97
C LEU A 55 14.86 -2.49 3.49
N ARG A 56 13.84 -2.13 2.70
CA ARG A 56 12.97 -3.05 1.98
C ARG A 56 12.76 -2.53 0.56
N ALA A 57 12.98 -3.39 -0.43
CA ALA A 57 12.74 -3.08 -1.83
C ALA A 57 11.86 -4.15 -2.48
N THR A 58 11.02 -3.74 -3.43
CA THR A 58 10.24 -4.66 -4.26
C THR A 58 10.73 -4.53 -5.70
N ALA A 59 11.13 -5.64 -6.32
CA ALA A 59 11.53 -5.69 -7.72
C ALA A 59 10.32 -5.94 -8.64
N PRO A 60 10.44 -5.65 -9.96
CA PRO A 60 9.45 -6.08 -10.95
C PRO A 60 9.19 -7.60 -10.84
N GLY A 61 7.93 -8.01 -10.93
CA GLY A 61 7.52 -9.40 -10.70
C GLY A 61 7.24 -9.76 -9.23
N GLY A 62 7.34 -8.80 -8.31
CA GLY A 62 6.87 -8.96 -6.93
C GLY A 62 7.88 -9.55 -5.96
N ALA A 63 9.13 -9.80 -6.39
CA ALA A 63 10.20 -10.22 -5.49
C ALA A 63 10.50 -9.11 -4.47
N VAL A 64 10.69 -9.48 -3.21
CA VAL A 64 10.96 -8.53 -2.11
C VAL A 64 12.34 -8.82 -1.52
N GLY A 65 13.18 -7.79 -1.48
CA GLY A 65 14.49 -7.81 -0.82
C GLY A 65 14.48 -7.02 0.47
N HIS A 66 15.27 -7.47 1.44
CA HIS A 66 15.55 -6.76 2.69
C HIS A 66 17.06 -6.50 2.81
N GLY A 67 17.44 -5.35 3.35
CA GLY A 67 18.84 -4.98 3.56
C GLY A 67 19.07 -4.43 4.95
N LEU A 68 20.18 -4.82 5.58
CA LEU A 68 20.70 -4.19 6.79
C LEU A 68 22.06 -3.60 6.46
N LEU A 69 22.20 -2.29 6.59
CA LEU A 69 23.47 -1.59 6.33
C LEU A 69 23.89 -0.79 7.56
N GLU A 70 25.17 -0.84 7.89
CA GLU A 70 25.73 -0.11 9.03
C GLU A 70 26.81 0.87 8.56
N TYR A 71 26.69 2.12 8.99
CA TYR A 71 27.62 3.19 8.70
C TYR A 71 28.13 3.74 10.04
N PRO A 72 29.28 3.24 10.54
CA PRO A 72 29.94 3.85 11.69
C PRO A 72 30.46 5.26 11.32
N PRO A 73 30.73 6.15 12.29
CA PRO A 73 31.16 7.54 12.02
C PRO A 73 32.39 7.70 11.12
N GLY A 74 33.26 6.69 11.05
CA GLY A 74 34.43 6.67 10.16
C GLY A 74 34.19 6.08 8.76
N HIS A 75 32.98 5.64 8.44
CA HIS A 75 32.67 5.04 7.14
C HIS A 75 32.74 6.11 6.03
N PRO A 76 33.36 5.84 4.87
CA PRO A 76 33.51 6.84 3.81
C PRO A 76 32.19 7.50 3.36
N GLN A 77 31.10 6.73 3.36
CA GLN A 77 29.77 7.20 2.97
C GLN A 77 28.93 7.78 4.12
N TYR A 78 29.43 7.81 5.36
CA TYR A 78 28.64 8.18 6.55
C TYR A 78 27.95 9.53 6.41
N GLN A 79 28.70 10.55 5.98
CA GLN A 79 28.18 11.91 5.84
C GLN A 79 27.12 12.02 4.74
N ASP A 80 27.30 11.27 3.64
CA ASP A 80 26.34 11.26 2.53
C ASP A 80 25.02 10.62 2.95
N ILE A 81 25.08 9.50 3.69
CA ILE A 81 23.90 8.85 4.25
C ILE A 81 23.22 9.76 5.27
N GLN A 82 23.96 10.37 6.20
CA GLN A 82 23.39 11.27 7.19
C GLN A 82 22.68 12.45 6.54
N ARG A 83 23.27 13.03 5.48
CA ARG A 83 22.67 14.12 4.71
C ARG A 83 21.42 13.68 3.96
N HIS A 84 21.44 12.50 3.35
CA HIS A 84 20.27 11.91 2.66
C HIS A 84 19.08 11.72 3.60
N LEU A 85 19.33 11.32 4.85
CA LEU A 85 18.30 11.22 5.88
C LEU A 85 17.74 12.58 6.35
N GLY A 86 18.25 13.70 5.83
CA GLY A 86 17.95 15.05 6.33
C GLY A 86 18.51 15.28 7.73
N GLY A 87 19.62 14.63 8.06
CA GLY A 87 20.19 14.56 9.40
C GLY A 87 19.49 13.52 10.28
N ILE A 88 20.24 12.99 11.26
CA ILE A 88 19.74 12.11 12.31
C ILE A 88 20.72 12.19 13.49
N LYS A 89 20.21 12.18 14.72
CA LYS A 89 21.00 12.29 15.96
C LYS A 89 21.10 10.97 16.71
N PRO A 90 22.12 10.76 17.58
CA PRO A 90 22.23 9.53 18.35
C PRO A 90 20.97 9.23 19.16
N GLY A 91 20.48 7.99 19.06
CA GLY A 91 19.23 7.52 19.67
C GLY A 91 17.96 7.79 18.85
N GLU A 92 18.05 8.54 17.76
CA GLU A 92 16.89 8.87 16.91
C GLU A 92 16.60 7.77 15.87
N MET A 93 15.32 7.67 15.49
CA MET A 93 14.86 6.85 14.35
C MET A 93 14.11 7.71 13.34
N LYS A 94 14.33 7.46 12.04
CA LYS A 94 13.69 8.19 10.94
C LYS A 94 13.37 7.26 9.78
N ASN A 95 12.38 7.63 8.96
CA ASN A 95 12.12 6.98 7.69
C ASN A 95 13.25 7.27 6.69
N VAL A 96 13.60 6.28 5.87
CA VAL A 96 14.61 6.43 4.81
C VAL A 96 13.92 6.85 3.51
N PRO A 97 14.12 8.09 3.03
CA PRO A 97 13.58 8.48 1.74
C PRO A 97 14.23 7.67 0.60
N PRO A 98 13.53 7.43 -0.51
CA PRO A 98 14.14 6.87 -1.71
C PRO A 98 15.26 7.78 -2.24
N TRP A 99 16.23 7.20 -2.93
CA TRP A 99 17.21 8.01 -3.66
C TRP A 99 16.55 8.70 -4.86
N PRO A 100 16.87 9.97 -5.13
CA PRO A 100 16.51 10.60 -6.39
C PRO A 100 17.01 9.76 -7.57
N GLN A 101 16.19 9.67 -8.62
CA GLN A 101 16.57 9.07 -9.91
C GLN A 101 17.39 10.04 -10.75
#